data_AF-A0A5S3RKZ9-F1
#
_entry.id   AF-A0A5S3RKZ9-F1
#
_cell.length_a   1.000
_cell.length_b   1.000
_cell.length_c   1.000
_cell.angle_alpha   90.00
_cell.angle_beta   90.00
_cell.angle_gamma   90.00
#
_symmetry.space_group_name_H-M   'P 1'
#
loop_
_entity.id
_entity.type
_entity.pdbx_description
1 polymer ?
#
loop_
_entity_poly.entity_id
_entity_poly.type
_entity_poly.pdbx_seq_one_letter_code
_entity_poly.pdbx_strand_id
1 'polypeptide(L)' 'MQLKDLDLSDFQQNDEKLPKIACACCRKGEQSSKPMAPSEWLYAANFVGWRKVITGGTTLSPVCPHCVDEMDAVAEAQTA' A
#
# COMPACT_ATOMS: atom_id res chain seq x y z
N MET A 1 2.72 15.37 -2.15
CA MET A 1 2.09 14.05 -2.37
C MET A 1 0.78 13.98 -1.58
N GLN A 2 -0.21 13.19 -2.01
CA GLN A 2 -1.39 12.89 -1.18
C GLN A 2 -1.43 11.41 -0.83
N LEU A 3 -1.61 11.09 0.45
CA LEU A 3 -1.77 9.73 0.94
C LEU A 3 -3.25 9.45 1.21
N LYS A 4 -3.71 8.27 0.82
CA LYS A 4 -5.02 7.74 1.16
C LYS A 4 -4.89 6.32 1.69
N ASP A 5 -5.86 5.91 2.49
CA ASP A 5 -6.01 4.52 2.86
C ASP A 5 -6.32 3.65 1.63
N LEU A 6 -5.85 2.41 1.68
CA LEU A 6 -6.27 1.35 0.78
C LEU A 6 -7.73 1.02 1.03
N ASP A 7 -8.45 0.71 -0.05
CA ASP A 7 -9.86 0.36 -0.01
C ASP A 7 -10.10 -1.04 -0.62
N LEU A 8 -11.34 -1.51 -0.62
CA LEU A 8 -11.68 -2.86 -1.09
C LEU A 8 -11.28 -3.14 -2.55
N SER A 9 -11.06 -2.11 -3.38
CA SER A 9 -10.55 -2.28 -4.75
C SER A 9 -9.05 -2.65 -4.79
N ASP A 10 -8.32 -2.40 -3.71
CA ASP A 10 -6.90 -2.75 -3.55
C ASP A 10 -6.70 -4.15 -2.96
N PHE A 11 -7.79 -4.84 -2.58
CA PHE A 11 -7.71 -6.18 -2.04
C PHE A 11 -7.24 -7.19 -3.09
N GLN A 12 -6.27 -8.02 -2.71
CA GLN A 12 -5.68 -9.05 -3.56
C GLN A 12 -5.57 -10.37 -2.81
N GLN A 13 -5.61 -11.48 -3.56
CA GLN A 13 -5.39 -12.82 -3.02
C GLN A 13 -4.31 -13.56 -3.83
N ASN A 14 -3.67 -14.55 -3.20
CA ASN A 14 -2.83 -15.53 -3.89
C ASN A 14 -3.69 -16.70 -4.44
N ASP A 15 -3.04 -17.70 -5.06
CA ASP A 15 -3.72 -18.84 -5.68
C ASP A 15 -4.47 -19.72 -4.64
N GLU A 16 -4.06 -19.66 -3.38
CA GLU A 16 -4.71 -20.34 -2.25
C GLU A 16 -5.88 -19.54 -1.66
N LYS A 17 -6.25 -18.41 -2.28
CA LYS A 17 -7.26 -17.46 -1.78
C LYS A 17 -6.89 -16.85 -0.43
N LEU A 18 -5.61 -16.78 -0.09
CA LEU A 18 -5.13 -16.06 1.08
C LEU A 18 -4.85 -14.59 0.71
N PRO A 19 -5.19 -13.63 1.59
CA PRO A 19 -4.88 -12.22 1.36
C PRO A 19 -3.40 -11.99 1.09
N LYS A 20 -3.11 -11.13 0.12
CA LYS A 20 -1.77 -10.66 -0.18
C LYS A 20 -1.79 -9.17 -0.49
N ILE A 21 -0.62 -8.56 -0.48
CA ILE A 21 -0.40 -7.19 -0.92
C ILE A 21 1.00 -7.08 -1.52
N ALA A 22 1.17 -6.29 -2.58
CA ALA A 22 2.47 -6.07 -3.19
C ALA A 22 2.63 -4.60 -3.56
N CYS A 23 3.80 -4.03 -3.25
CA CYS A 23 4.10 -2.64 -3.51
C CYS A 23 4.19 -2.38 -5.02
N ALA A 24 3.48 -1.37 -5.51
CA ALA A 24 3.54 -0.89 -6.88
C ALA A 24 4.93 -0.33 -7.25
N CYS A 25 5.71 0.10 -6.26
CA CYS A 25 7.03 0.72 -6.46
C CYS A 25 8.16 -0.31 -6.44
N CYS A 26 8.35 -0.99 -5.31
CA CYS A 26 9.50 -1.87 -5.09
C CYS A 26 9.18 -3.36 -5.26
N ARG A 27 7.92 -3.72 -5.56
CA ARG A 27 7.44 -5.09 -5.76
C ARG A 27 7.54 -6.01 -4.54
N LYS A 28 8.10 -5.57 -3.42
CA LYS A 28 8.04 -6.28 -2.12
C LYS A 28 6.58 -6.45 -1.73
N GLY A 29 6.24 -7.63 -1.20
CA GLY A 29 4.89 -7.96 -0.81
C GLY A 29 4.82 -8.73 0.48
N GLU A 30 3.63 -8.75 1.06
CA GLU A 30 3.28 -9.49 2.26
C GLU A 30 2.06 -10.36 1.95
N GLN A 31 1.94 -11.48 2.66
CA GLN A 31 0.80 -12.37 2.53
C GLN A 31 0.41 -12.93 3.89
N SER A 32 -0.88 -13.17 4.07
CA SER A 32 -1.39 -13.84 5.26
C SER A 32 -1.12 -15.34 5.19
N SER A 33 -0.86 -15.95 6.34
CA SER A 33 -0.81 -17.41 6.50
C SER A 33 -2.19 -18.03 6.77
N LYS A 34 -3.24 -17.20 6.93
CA LYS A 34 -4.60 -17.62 7.26
C LYS A 34 -5.65 -16.83 6.47
N PRO A 35 -6.84 -17.41 6.20
CA PRO A 35 -7.96 -16.66 5.67
C PRO A 35 -8.34 -15.48 6.59
N MET A 36 -8.71 -14.34 6.01
CA MET A 36 -9.12 -13.14 6.74
C MET A 36 -10.10 -12.35 5.86
N ALA A 37 -11.02 -11.60 6.48
CA ALA A 37 -11.93 -10.77 5.71
C ALA A 37 -11.15 -9.65 4.97
N PRO A 38 -11.55 -9.27 3.75
CA PRO A 38 -10.87 -8.22 2.99
C PRO A 38 -10.69 -6.91 3.77
N SER A 39 -11.72 -6.48 4.51
CA SER A 39 -11.69 -5.27 5.32
C SER A 39 -10.70 -5.35 6.49
N GLU A 40 -10.57 -6.51 7.13
CA GLU A 40 -9.62 -6.73 8.24
C GLU A 40 -8.18 -6.69 7.73
N TRP A 41 -7.91 -7.32 6.58
CA TRP A 41 -6.58 -7.32 5.96
C TRP A 41 -6.16 -5.89 5.56
N LEU A 42 -7.04 -5.16 4.90
CA LEU A 42 -6.76 -3.79 4.48
C LEU A 42 -6.66 -2.84 5.68
N TYR A 43 -7.48 -3.04 6.72
CA TYR A 43 -7.35 -2.29 7.97
C TYR A 43 -5.95 -2.49 8.59
N ALA A 44 -5.48 -3.74 8.69
CA ALA A 44 -4.16 -4.06 9.21
C ALA A 44 -3.04 -3.47 8.32
N ALA A 45 -3.16 -3.58 6.99
CA ALA A 45 -2.22 -3.01 6.04
C ALA A 45 -2.13 -1.48 6.20
N ASN A 46 -3.27 -0.80 6.27
CA ASN A 46 -3.34 0.65 6.53
C ASN A 46 -2.74 1.02 7.89
N PHE A 47 -3.01 0.23 8.93
CA PHE A 47 -2.47 0.45 10.26
C PHE A 47 -0.94 0.41 10.29
N VAL A 48 -0.31 -0.51 9.54
CA VAL A 48 1.16 -0.60 9.46
C VAL A 48 1.77 0.32 8.40
N GLY A 49 0.97 1.16 7.74
CA GLY A 49 1.45 2.24 6.88
C GLY A 49 1.39 1.97 5.37
N TRP A 50 0.73 0.91 4.91
CA TRP A 50 0.44 0.77 3.48
C TRP A 50 -0.55 1.84 3.04
N ARG A 51 -0.30 2.44 1.88
CA ARG A 51 -1.10 3.57 1.37
C ARG A 51 -1.33 3.51 -0.13
N LYS A 52 -2.39 4.18 -0.55
CA LYS A 52 -2.58 4.68 -1.91
C LYS A 52 -1.90 6.04 -2.02
N VAL A 53 -0.99 6.18 -2.97
CA VAL A 53 -0.21 7.41 -3.19
C VAL A 53 -0.71 8.11 -4.45
N ILE A 54 -1.08 9.38 -4.33
CA ILE A 54 -1.51 10.22 -5.46
C ILE A 54 -0.49 11.35 -5.64
N THR A 55 0.15 11.38 -6.81
CA THR A 55 1.17 12.38 -7.16
C THR A 55 1.09 12.73 -8.66
N GLY A 56 1.10 14.03 -8.99
CA GLY A 56 1.15 14.50 -10.38
C GLY A 56 0.06 13.94 -11.32
N GLY A 57 -1.13 13.61 -10.80
CA GLY A 57 -2.21 12.97 -11.57
C GLY A 57 -2.09 11.45 -11.73
N THR A 58 -1.01 10.84 -11.22
CA THR A 58 -0.81 9.39 -11.17
C THR A 58 -1.22 8.84 -9.80
N THR A 59 -1.87 7.68 -9.79
CA THR A 59 -2.18 6.93 -8.58
C THR A 59 -1.33 5.66 -8.54
N LEU A 60 -0.57 5.49 -7.47
CA LEU A 60 0.17 4.26 -7.16
C LEU A 60 -0.55 3.58 -6.01
N SER A 61 -0.96 2.32 -6.22
CA SER A 61 -1.65 1.53 -5.20
C SER A 61 -1.43 0.04 -5.47
N PRO A 62 -1.11 -0.76 -4.44
CA PRO A 62 -0.72 -0.38 -3.07
C PRO A 62 0.75 0.06 -2.98
N VAL A 63 1.11 0.95 -2.05
CA VAL A 63 2.52 1.35 -1.77
C VAL A 63 2.89 0.96 -0.33
N CYS A 64 4.05 0.33 -0.15
CA CYS A 64 4.52 -0.10 1.16
C CYS A 64 5.06 1.08 2.00
N PRO A 65 5.10 0.96 3.34
CA PRO A 65 5.50 2.05 4.24
C PRO A 65 6.87 2.65 3.87
N HIS A 66 7.85 1.79 3.57
CA HIS A 66 9.18 2.23 3.20
C HIS A 66 9.22 3.11 1.93
N CYS A 67 8.45 2.76 0.89
CA CYS A 67 8.39 3.58 -0.32
C CYS A 67 7.58 4.87 -0.11
N VAL A 68 6.61 4.86 0.81
CA VAL A 68 5.92 6.10 1.21
C VAL A 68 6.92 7.06 1.85
N ASP A 69 7.70 6.58 2.82
CA ASP A 69 8.71 7.40 3.53
C ASP A 69 9.76 7.97 2.56
N GLU A 70 10.26 7.17 1.61
CA GLU A 70 11.21 7.63 0.58
C GLU A 70 10.61 8.71 -0.33
N MET A 71 9.33 8.56 -0.72
CA MET A 71 8.64 9.56 -1.55
C MET A 71 8.39 10.86 -0.80
N ASP A 72 7.99 10.79 0.47
CA ASP A 72 7.79 11.96 1.31
C ASP A 72 9.11 12.72 1.50
N ALA A 73 10.21 12.02 1.80
CA ALA A 73 11.53 12.64 1.95
C ALA A 73 11.99 13.38 0.68
N VAL A 74 11.75 12.79 -0.50
CA VAL A 74 12.07 13.45 -1.78
C VAL A 74 11.16 14.65 -2.02
N ALA A 75 9.86 14.56 -1.70
CA ALA A 75 8.92 15.66 -1.86
C ALA A 75 9.28 16.85 -0.96
N GLU A 76 9.68 16.61 0.28
CA GLU A 76 10.15 17.65 1.21
C GLU A 76 11.40 18.34 0.68
N ALA A 77 12.40 17.58 0.23
CA ALA A 77 13.66 18.12 -0.31
C ALA A 77 13.47 19.00 -1.56
N GLN A 78 12.37 18.82 -2.31
CA GLN A 78 12.05 19.65 -3.49
C GLN A 78 11.33 20.96 -3.12
N THR A 79 10.90 21.11 -1.87
CA THR A 79 10.17 22.29 -1.38
C THR A 79 10.97 23.17 -0.41
N ALA A 80 12.18 22.73 -0.04
CA ALA A 80 13.16 23.47 0.74
C ALA A 80 14.09 24.31 -0.15
#